data_AF-A0A3P3ZQ16-F1
#
_entry.id   AF-A0A3P3ZQ16-F1
#
_cell.length_a   1.000
_cell.length_b   1.000
_cell.length_c   1.000
_cell.angle_alpha   90.00
_cell.angle_beta   90.00
_cell.angle_gamma   90.00
#
_symmetry.space_group_name_H-M   'P 1'
#
loop_
_entity.id
_entity.type
_entity.pdbx_description
1 polymer ?
#
loop_
_entity_poly.entity_id
_entity_poly.type
_entity_poly.pdbx_seq_one_letter_code
_entity_poly.pdbx_strand_id
1 'polypeptide(L)' 'MRACPEQAIVGAARWMHTILHALCTGCENCLPPCPENCITFLPAAPLHDSRPTPTVV' A
#
# COMPACT_ATOMS: atom_id res chain seq x y z
N MET A 1 1.97 15.72 -1.23
CA MET A 1 0.90 15.18 -0.36
C MET A 1 1.42 15.07 1.07
N ARG A 2 0.63 15.48 2.07
CA ARG A 2 1.04 15.53 3.49
C ARG A 2 0.37 14.48 4.37
N ALA A 3 -0.42 13.58 3.79
CA ALA A 3 -1.24 12.64 4.55
C ALA A 3 -0.51 11.36 4.97
N CYS A 4 0.53 10.96 4.24
CA CYS A 4 1.37 9.84 4.62
C CYS A 4 2.35 10.31 5.70
N PRO A 5 2.29 9.77 6.93
CA PRO A 5 3.06 10.27 8.07
C PRO A 5 4.56 10.04 7.92
N GLU A 6 4.95 8.90 7.36
CA GLU A 6 6.33 8.57 6.98
C GLU A 6 6.80 9.22 5.66
N GLN A 7 5.93 9.98 4.99
CA GLN A 7 6.19 10.59 3.68
C GLN A 7 6.61 9.58 2.59
N ALA A 8 6.15 8.32 2.66
CA ALA A 8 6.49 7.26 1.71
C ALA A 8 5.93 7.47 0.29
N ILE A 9 5.13 8.51 0.06
CA ILE A 9 4.48 8.75 -1.23
C ILE A 9 5.03 10.03 -1.86
N VAL A 10 5.61 9.86 -3.05
CA VAL A 10 6.32 10.91 -3.78
C VAL A 10 5.62 11.16 -5.11
N GLY A 11 5.40 12.44 -5.42
CA GLY A 11 4.72 12.86 -6.65
C GLY A 11 4.20 14.28 -6.56
N ALA A 12 3.84 14.84 -7.70
CA ALA A 12 3.26 16.17 -7.83
C ALA A 12 1.72 16.08 -7.98
N ALA A 13 1.03 17.17 -7.66
CA ALA A 13 -0.41 17.25 -7.85
C ALA A 13 -0.79 17.00 -9.32
N ARG A 14 -1.89 16.26 -9.56
CA ARG A 14 -2.39 15.84 -10.89
C ARG A 14 -1.48 14.86 -11.64
N TRP A 15 -0.55 14.22 -10.95
CA TRP A 15 0.25 13.13 -11.48
C TRP A 15 0.03 11.87 -10.65
N MET A 16 0.31 10.72 -11.26
CA MET A 16 0.27 9.45 -10.55
C MET A 16 1.42 9.40 -9.55
N HIS A 17 1.08 9.44 -8.26
CA HIS A 17 2.06 9.37 -7.18
C HIS A 17 2.67 7.97 -7.11
N THR A 18 3.95 7.87 -6.75
CA THR A 18 4.64 6.60 -6.53
C THR A 18 4.81 6.33 -5.03
N ILE A 19 4.54 5.10 -4.61
CA ILE A 19 4.70 4.66 -3.22
C ILE A 19 6.04 3.93 -3.05
N LEU A 20 6.92 4.50 -2.22
CA LEU A 20 8.15 3.83 -1.80
C LEU A 20 7.82 2.77 -0.76
N HIS A 21 7.72 1.52 -1.20
CA HIS A 21 7.37 0.37 -0.35
C HIS A 21 8.32 0.18 0.83
N ALA A 22 9.60 0.55 0.70
CA ALA A 22 10.57 0.47 1.80
C ALA A 22 10.24 1.36 3.00
N LEU A 23 9.43 2.41 2.79
CA LEU A 23 9.03 3.35 3.83
C LEU A 23 7.55 3.23 4.19
N CYS A 24 6.73 2.68 3.29
CA CYS A 24 5.29 2.54 3.49
C CYS A 24 4.97 1.60 4.66
N THR A 25 4.27 2.11 5.67
CA THR A 25 3.87 1.34 6.86
C THR A 25 2.47 0.72 6.72
N GLY A 26 1.73 1.10 5.69
CA GLY A 26 0.36 0.68 5.48
C GLY A 26 -0.67 1.43 6.33
N CYS A 27 -0.39 2.68 6.64
CA CYS A 27 -1.24 3.57 7.44
C CYS A 27 -2.55 4.02 6.77
N GLU A 28 -2.82 3.66 5.51
CA GLU A 28 -4.05 3.95 4.73
C GLU A 28 -4.50 5.43 4.60
N ASN A 29 -3.84 6.37 5.27
CA ASN A 29 -4.17 7.80 5.23
C ASN A 29 -4.00 8.44 3.85
N CYS A 30 -3.36 7.75 2.91
CA CYS A 30 -3.19 8.21 1.54
C CYS A 30 -4.44 8.04 0.66
N LEU A 31 -5.43 7.25 1.07
CA LEU A 31 -6.69 7.06 0.36
C LEU A 31 -7.61 8.30 0.37
N PRO A 32 -8.04 8.85 1.53
CA PRO A 32 -8.95 10.00 1.57
C PRO A 32 -8.49 11.24 0.78
N PRO A 33 -7.20 11.63 0.78
CA PRO A 33 -6.73 12.80 0.04
C PRO A 33 -6.44 12.52 -1.44
N CYS A 34 -6.57 11.28 -1.93
CA CYS A 34 -6.37 10.96 -3.34
C CYS A 34 -7.70 11.21 -4.09
N PRO A 35 -7.82 12.32 -4.85
CA PRO A 35 -9.12 12.75 -5.40
C PRO A 35 -9.67 11.78 -6.46
N GLU A 36 -8.78 11.05 -7.14
CA GLU A 36 -9.13 10.03 -8.14
C GLU A 36 -9.08 8.60 -7.57
N ASN A 37 -8.80 8.44 -6.26
CA ASN A 37 -8.73 7.15 -5.58
C ASN A 37 -7.84 6.11 -6.30
N CYS A 38 -6.69 6.56 -6.81
CA CYS A 38 -5.78 5.73 -7.62
C CYS A 38 -4.90 4.76 -6.81
N ILE A 39 -5.05 4.69 -5.48
CA ILE A 39 -4.21 3.87 -4.62
C ILE A 39 -5.03 2.70 -4.11
N THR A 40 -4.53 1.48 -4.31
CA THR A 40 -5.16 0.26 -3.79
C THR A 40 -4.27 -0.36 -2.74
N PHE A 41 -4.85 -0.75 -1.61
CA PHE A 41 -4.18 -1.52 -0.59
C PHE A 41 -4.49 -3.01 -0.81
N LEU A 42 -3.45 -3.81 -0.97
CA LEU A 42 -3.58 -5.26 -1.11
C LEU A 42 -3.07 -5.92 0.17
N PRO A 43 -3.73 -7.00 0.64
CA PRO A 43 -3.15 -7.80 1.70
C PRO A 43 -1.78 -8.29 1.24
N ALA A 44 -0.83 -8.32 2.18
CA ALA A 44 0.44 -8.98 1.92
C ALA A 44 0.12 -10.40 1.43
N ALA A 45 0.62 -10.75 0.24
CA ALA A 45 0.44 -12.09 -0.26
C ALA A 45 0.95 -13.04 0.83
N PRO A 46 0.19 -14.11 1.17
CA PRO A 46 0.74 -15.13 2.03
C PRO A 46 2.05 -15.54 1.38
N LEU A 47 3.15 -15.47 2.14
CA LEU A 47 4.37 -16.12 1.72
C LEU A 47 3.93 -17.51 1.29
N HIS A 48 4.21 -17.87 0.03
CA HIS A 48 4.12 -19.25 -0.41
C HIS A 48 5.11 -20.01 0.48
N ASP A 49 4.64 -20.41 1.67
CA ASP A 49 5.28 -21.45 2.43
C ASP A 49 5.07 -22.66 1.53
N SER A 50 6.15 -23.17 0.93
CA SER A 50 6.12 -24.42 0.17
C SER A 50 5.71 -25.62 1.04
N ARG A 51 5.38 -25.39 2.31
CA ARG A 51 4.74 -26.32 3.21
C ARG A 51 3.31 -26.56 2.73
N PRO A 52 2.94 -27.81 2.41
CA PRO A 52 1.58 -28.14 2.01
C PRO A 52 0.63 -27.70 3.12
N THR A 53 -0.33 -26.84 2.78
CA THR A 53 -1.40 -26.41 3.68
C THR A 53 -2.04 -27.66 4.28
N PRO A 54 -2.12 -27.83 5.61
CA PRO A 54 -2.91 -28.92 6.16
C PRO A 54 -4.36 -28.64 5.77
N THR A 55 -4.91 -29.49 4.90
CA THR A 55 -6.34 -29.55 4.61
C THR A 55 -7.09 -29.57 5.95
N VAL A 56 -7.86 -28.52 6.21
CA VAL A 56 -8.80 -28.46 7.33
C VAL A 56 -9.77 -29.63 7.12
N VAL A 57 -9.72 -30.61 8.01
CA VAL A 57 -10.64 -31.75 8.11
C VAL A 57 -12.02 -31.26 8.55
#